data_AF-A0A485JIC2-F1
#
_entry.id   AF-A0A485JIC2-F1
#
_cell.length_a   1.000
_cell.length_b   1.000
_cell.length_c   1.000
_cell.angle_alpha   90.00
_cell.angle_beta   90.00
_cell.angle_gamma   90.00
#
_symmetry.space_group_name_H-M   'P 1'
#
loop_
_entity.id
_entity.type
_entity.pdbx_description
1 polymer ?
#
loop_
_entity_poly.entity_id
_entity_poly.type
_entity_poly.pdbx_seq_one_letter_code
_entity_poly.pdbx_strand_id
1 'polypeptide(L)'
;MIINRKLSVNYFYLLAFIFIMCGCDMKKKLVNQVFEIYGEKNVLDDMIINMEVYANSEKYPGFSTWKVVTILYKGNRFQFPENNDDIVSYVIHYTYRQQVGMFKMDAEIPKNARGGHDVNMLYILREGDHVYLKYYSRRSDVARNNPLATTDATLPQEEYFKKYSSVIYEDHPQHLKKIFDLYIPKLQSYQLYPYEKLNMDYYKKLSLEEKKKIAMPEQYLRKMNLPKDELNILLEISKNR
;
A
#
# COMPACT_ATOMS: atom_id res chain seq x y z
N MET A 1 -39.60 -49.66 -25.84
CA MET A 1 -39.41 -48.19 -25.88
C MET A 1 -37.93 -47.92 -26.18
N ILE A 2 -37.57 -47.85 -27.46
CA ILE A 2 -36.18 -47.63 -27.89
C ILE A 2 -35.94 -46.13 -27.76
N ILE A 3 -35.53 -45.69 -26.57
CA ILE A 3 -35.05 -44.32 -26.39
C ILE A 3 -33.82 -44.18 -27.28
N ASN A 4 -33.92 -43.30 -28.27
CA ASN A 4 -32.93 -43.00 -29.29
C ASN A 4 -31.55 -42.75 -28.66
N ARG A 5 -30.72 -43.80 -28.56
CA ARG A 5 -29.35 -43.74 -28.01
C ARG A 5 -28.48 -42.69 -28.70
N LYS A 6 -28.77 -42.35 -29.96
CA LYS A 6 -28.08 -41.26 -30.69
C LYS A 6 -28.47 -39.87 -30.21
N LEU A 7 -29.74 -39.63 -29.82
CA LEU A 7 -30.13 -38.33 -29.24
C LEU A 7 -29.50 -38.15 -27.85
N SER A 8 -29.48 -39.19 -27.01
CA SER A 8 -28.94 -39.06 -25.64
C SER A 8 -27.45 -38.75 -25.63
N VAL A 9 -26.68 -39.31 -26.57
CA VAL A 9 -25.24 -39.06 -26.69
C VAL A 9 -24.97 -37.62 -27.18
N ASN A 10 -25.75 -37.13 -28.16
CA ASN A 10 -25.60 -35.76 -28.66
C ASN A 10 -25.96 -34.70 -27.59
N TYR A 11 -27.00 -34.94 -26.78
CA TYR A 11 -27.32 -34.07 -25.64
C TYR A 11 -26.25 -34.12 -24.55
N PHE A 12 -25.62 -35.28 -24.33
CA PHE A 12 -24.54 -35.42 -23.38
C PHE A 12 -23.28 -34.65 -23.82
N TYR A 13 -22.93 -34.70 -25.10
CA TYR A 13 -21.86 -33.87 -25.66
C TYR A 13 -22.18 -32.38 -25.62
N LEU A 14 -23.44 -31.99 -25.85
CA LEU A 14 -23.88 -30.60 -25.74
C LEU A 14 -23.80 -30.09 -24.30
N LEU A 15 -24.26 -30.88 -23.32
CA LEU A 15 -24.16 -30.56 -21.89
C LEU A 15 -22.70 -30.52 -21.42
N ALA A 16 -21.86 -31.46 -21.86
CA ALA A 16 -20.43 -31.43 -21.59
C ALA A 16 -19.76 -30.20 -22.23
N PHE A 17 -20.15 -29.84 -23.46
CA PHE A 17 -19.64 -28.64 -24.13
C PHE A 17 -20.09 -27.36 -23.43
N ILE A 18 -21.32 -27.28 -22.93
CA ILE A 18 -21.80 -26.17 -22.10
C ILE A 18 -21.03 -26.13 -20.77
N PHE A 19 -20.78 -27.27 -20.11
CA PHE A 19 -19.96 -27.31 -18.89
C PHE A 19 -18.49 -26.95 -19.15
N ILE A 20 -17.93 -27.25 -20.32
CA ILE A 20 -16.58 -26.85 -20.71
C ILE A 20 -16.54 -25.35 -21.06
N MET A 21 -17.51 -24.85 -21.83
CA MET A 21 -17.61 -23.43 -22.20
C MET A 21 -17.95 -22.53 -21.01
N CYS A 22 -18.85 -22.95 -20.11
CA CYS A 22 -19.16 -22.24 -18.87
C CYS A 22 -18.14 -22.50 -17.75
N GLY A 23 -17.48 -23.67 -17.75
CA GLY A 23 -16.43 -24.02 -16.79
C GLY A 23 -15.07 -23.41 -17.09
N CYS A 24 -14.85 -22.94 -18.33
CA CYS A 24 -13.62 -22.26 -18.74
C CYS A 24 -13.50 -20.81 -18.24
N ASP A 25 -14.54 -20.21 -17.66
CA ASP A 25 -14.47 -18.82 -17.15
C ASP A 25 -14.37 -18.71 -15.61
N MET A 26 -14.37 -19.84 -14.88
CA MET A 26 -14.20 -19.83 -13.41
C MET A 26 -12.74 -19.92 -12.94
N LYS A 27 -11.78 -19.80 -13.86
CA LYS A 27 -10.39 -19.44 -13.53
C LYS A 27 -10.09 -18.02 -14.01
N LYS A 28 -10.94 -17.05 -13.66
CA LYS A 28 -10.38 -15.71 -13.39
C LYS A 28 -9.39 -15.91 -12.27
N LYS A 29 -8.11 -16.00 -12.65
CA LYS A 29 -6.94 -16.02 -11.75
C LYS A 29 -7.30 -15.24 -10.49
N LEU A 30 -7.39 -15.93 -9.36
CA LEU A 30 -7.27 -15.27 -8.06
C LEU A 30 -5.85 -14.71 -8.07
N VAL A 31 -5.69 -13.53 -8.63
CA VAL A 31 -4.48 -12.74 -8.48
C VAL A 31 -4.46 -12.39 -7.00
N ASN A 32 -3.53 -13.00 -6.28
CA ASN A 32 -3.44 -12.92 -4.83
C ASN A 32 -3.43 -11.44 -4.42
N GLN A 33 -4.41 -11.04 -3.61
CA GLN A 33 -4.41 -9.70 -3.02
C GLN A 33 -3.16 -9.61 -2.13
N VAL A 34 -2.34 -8.56 -2.32
CA VAL A 34 -1.16 -8.34 -1.45
C VAL A 34 -1.58 -8.22 0.02
N PHE A 35 -2.77 -7.69 0.26
CA PHE A 35 -3.43 -7.68 1.57
C PHE A 35 -4.78 -8.42 1.53
N GLU A 36 -4.96 -9.37 2.43
CA GLU A 36 -6.25 -10.00 2.68
C GLU A 36 -7.03 -9.19 3.71
N ILE A 37 -8.28 -8.82 3.39
CA ILE A 37 -9.10 -7.95 4.24
C ILE A 37 -10.33 -8.71 4.75
N TYR A 38 -10.42 -8.84 6.07
CA TYR A 38 -11.49 -9.54 6.79
C TYR A 38 -12.18 -8.62 7.78
N GLY A 39 -13.48 -8.83 8.00
CA GLY A 39 -14.31 -8.04 8.91
C GLY A 39 -15.78 -8.36 8.70
N GLU A 40 -16.65 -7.85 9.58
CA GLU A 40 -18.10 -7.96 9.40
C GLU A 40 -18.52 -7.28 8.09
N LYS A 41 -19.37 -7.93 7.29
CA LYS A 41 -19.72 -7.46 5.95
C LYS A 41 -20.28 -6.03 5.94
N ASN A 42 -21.23 -5.75 6.82
CA ASN A 42 -21.83 -4.42 7.00
C ASN A 42 -20.78 -3.35 7.35
N VAL A 43 -19.75 -3.70 8.12
CA VAL A 43 -18.64 -2.80 8.43
C VAL A 43 -17.82 -2.55 7.16
N LEU A 44 -17.42 -3.60 6.45
CA LEU A 44 -16.64 -3.47 5.22
C LEU A 44 -17.36 -2.68 4.11
N ASP A 45 -18.69 -2.80 4.03
CA ASP A 45 -19.53 -2.09 3.06
C ASP A 45 -19.56 -0.57 3.31
N ASP A 46 -19.30 -0.13 4.55
CA ASP A 46 -19.21 1.28 4.96
C ASP A 46 -17.77 1.81 5.03
N MET A 47 -16.78 0.98 4.66
CA MET A 47 -15.37 1.32 4.78
C MET A 47 -14.69 1.61 3.45
N ILE A 48 -13.65 2.43 3.53
CA ILE A 48 -12.68 2.63 2.47
C ILE A 48 -11.29 2.48 3.07
N ILE A 49 -10.42 1.73 2.38
CA ILE A 49 -9.04 1.53 2.80
C ILE A 49 -8.14 1.85 1.63
N ASN A 50 -7.31 2.87 1.85
CA ASN A 50 -6.24 3.27 0.98
C ASN A 50 -4.90 2.97 1.62
N MET A 51 -3.91 2.76 0.77
CA MET A 51 -2.56 2.46 1.18
C MET A 51 -1.62 3.32 0.36
N GLU A 52 -0.85 4.13 1.08
CA GLU A 52 0.35 4.73 0.55
C GLU A 52 1.48 3.70 0.64
N VAL A 53 2.15 3.49 -0.49
CA VAL A 53 3.24 2.55 -0.64
C VAL A 53 4.47 3.39 -0.89
N TYR A 54 5.45 3.32 0.00
CA TYR A 54 6.73 4.00 -0.18
C TYR A 54 7.77 2.97 -0.61
N ALA A 55 8.44 3.21 -1.72
CA ALA A 55 9.45 2.31 -2.28
C ALA A 55 10.68 3.08 -2.76
N ASN A 56 11.84 2.45 -2.78
CA ASN A 56 13.03 3.05 -3.38
C ASN A 56 12.86 3.12 -4.91
N SER A 57 13.24 4.25 -5.51
CA SER A 57 13.16 4.43 -6.95
C SER A 57 14.26 3.63 -7.65
N GLU A 58 13.86 2.66 -8.49
CA GLU A 58 14.81 1.96 -9.37
C GLU A 58 15.50 2.93 -10.34
N LYS A 59 14.75 3.91 -10.85
CA LYS A 59 15.24 4.90 -11.82
C LYS A 59 16.11 5.98 -11.18
N TYR A 60 15.85 6.32 -9.92
CA TYR A 60 16.55 7.39 -9.19
C TYR A 60 17.07 6.86 -7.84
N PRO A 61 18.21 6.12 -7.80
CA PRO A 61 18.74 5.53 -6.57
C PRO A 61 18.94 6.58 -5.46
N GLY A 62 18.54 6.24 -4.23
CA GLY A 62 18.55 7.14 -3.07
C GLY A 62 17.30 8.01 -2.90
N PHE A 63 16.32 7.93 -3.82
CA PHE A 63 15.03 8.61 -3.70
C PHE A 63 13.89 7.63 -3.48
N SER A 64 12.88 8.05 -2.71
CA SER A 64 11.66 7.29 -2.53
C SER A 64 10.60 7.69 -3.56
N THR A 65 10.01 6.69 -4.20
CA THR A 65 8.72 6.78 -4.88
C THR A 65 7.60 6.52 -3.89
N TRP A 66 6.41 7.03 -4.21
CA TRP A 66 5.22 6.67 -3.48
C TRP A 66 4.07 6.43 -4.46
N LYS A 67 3.15 5.56 -4.07
CA LYS A 67 1.93 5.29 -4.83
C LYS A 67 0.80 5.15 -3.85
N VAL A 68 -0.37 5.67 -4.21
CA VAL A 68 -1.59 5.38 -3.45
C VAL A 68 -2.44 4.39 -4.20
N VAL A 69 -2.86 3.37 -3.49
CA VAL A 69 -3.76 2.34 -3.98
C VAL A 69 -4.93 2.19 -3.02
N THR A 70 -6.13 2.15 -3.59
CA THR A 70 -7.30 1.70 -2.85
C THR A 70 -7.29 0.17 -2.83
N ILE A 71 -7.40 -0.45 -1.65
CA ILE A 71 -7.50 -1.90 -1.48
C ILE A 71 -8.90 -2.35 -1.06
N LEU A 72 -9.69 -1.44 -0.47
CA LEU A 72 -11.11 -1.63 -0.19
C LEU A 72 -11.88 -0.33 -0.49
N TYR A 73 -13.00 -0.43 -1.20
CA TYR A 73 -13.96 0.67 -1.36
C TYR A 73 -15.39 0.14 -1.25
N LYS A 74 -16.03 0.43 -0.11
CA LYS A 74 -17.43 0.07 0.17
C LYS A 74 -17.72 -1.41 -0.14
N GLY A 75 -17.00 -2.30 0.52
CA GLY A 75 -17.08 -3.75 0.33
C GLY A 75 -16.35 -4.29 -0.91
N ASN A 76 -16.07 -3.45 -1.92
CA ASN A 76 -15.36 -3.87 -3.12
C ASN A 76 -13.85 -3.91 -2.86
N ARG A 77 -13.24 -5.09 -3.04
CA ARG A 77 -11.80 -5.30 -2.87
C ARG A 77 -11.08 -5.08 -4.19
N PHE A 78 -9.97 -4.37 -4.15
CA PHE A 78 -9.17 -4.05 -5.32
C PHE A 78 -7.82 -4.76 -5.24
N GLN A 79 -7.32 -5.16 -6.41
CA GLN A 79 -6.01 -5.76 -6.49
C GLN A 79 -4.94 -4.68 -6.35
N PHE A 80 -3.94 -5.01 -5.55
CA PHE A 80 -2.69 -4.28 -5.55
C PHE A 80 -1.94 -4.67 -6.82
N PRO A 81 -1.59 -3.72 -7.70
CA PRO A 81 -0.75 -4.03 -8.85
C PRO A 81 0.61 -4.52 -8.34
N GLU A 82 0.98 -5.76 -8.66
CA GLU A 82 2.31 -6.30 -8.39
C GLU A 82 3.35 -5.34 -8.99
N ASN A 83 4.04 -4.59 -8.12
CA ASN A 83 5.20 -3.80 -8.52
C ASN A 83 6.44 -4.47 -7.92
N ASN A 84 7.49 -4.56 -8.73
CA ASN A 84 8.79 -5.12 -8.34
C ASN A 84 9.62 -4.14 -7.50
N ASP A 85 9.10 -2.96 -7.20
CA ASP A 85 9.79 -1.91 -6.46
C ASP A 85 10.25 -2.42 -5.07
N ASP A 86 11.41 -1.95 -4.62
CA ASP A 86 11.93 -2.21 -3.28
C ASP A 86 11.11 -1.41 -2.25
N ILE A 87 9.98 -1.97 -1.83
CA ILE A 87 9.04 -1.33 -0.91
C ILE A 87 9.68 -1.22 0.48
N VAL A 88 9.67 -0.01 1.03
CA VAL A 88 10.27 0.35 2.32
C VAL A 88 9.23 0.45 3.43
N SER A 89 8.05 1.01 3.15
CA SER A 89 6.97 1.13 4.13
C SER A 89 5.60 1.26 3.50
N TYR A 90 4.57 0.95 4.29
CA TYR A 90 3.17 1.20 3.97
C TYR A 90 2.55 2.14 5.01
N VAL A 91 1.71 3.05 4.55
CA VAL A 91 0.79 3.81 5.41
C VAL A 91 -0.63 3.54 4.94
N ILE A 92 -1.40 2.85 5.78
CA ILE A 92 -2.79 2.51 5.54
C ILE A 92 -3.66 3.60 6.16
N HIS A 93 -4.44 4.27 5.32
CA HIS A 93 -5.50 5.18 5.74
C HIS A 93 -6.84 4.50 5.52
N TYR A 94 -7.69 4.52 6.54
CA TYR A 94 -9.00 3.90 6.45
C TYR A 94 -10.07 4.79 7.04
N THR A 95 -11.25 4.74 6.41
CA THR A 95 -12.44 5.43 6.87
C THR A 95 -13.53 4.44 7.19
N TYR A 96 -14.33 4.79 8.18
CA TYR A 96 -15.59 4.13 8.50
C TYR A 96 -16.59 5.23 8.86
N ARG A 97 -17.63 5.38 8.03
CA ARG A 97 -18.57 6.53 8.13
C ARG A 97 -17.80 7.86 8.11
N GLN A 98 -17.95 8.71 9.14
CA GLN A 98 -17.26 10.00 9.27
C GLN A 98 -15.99 9.94 10.15
N GLN A 99 -15.47 8.74 10.39
CA GLN A 99 -14.30 8.52 11.22
C GLN A 99 -13.12 8.04 10.38
N VAL A 100 -11.92 8.33 10.87
CA VAL A 100 -10.65 8.09 10.17
C VAL A 100 -9.69 7.37 11.11
N GLY A 101 -8.94 6.43 10.54
CA GLY A 101 -7.83 5.75 11.19
C GLY A 101 -6.60 5.71 10.28
N MET A 102 -5.45 5.50 10.89
CA MET A 102 -4.16 5.38 10.20
C MET A 102 -3.36 4.26 10.82
N PHE A 103 -2.66 3.51 9.99
CA PHE A 103 -1.73 2.48 10.41
C PHE A 103 -0.48 2.51 9.55
N LYS A 104 0.67 2.76 10.17
CA LYS A 104 1.98 2.73 9.48
C LYS A 104 2.70 1.44 9.82
N MET A 105 3.29 0.81 8.82
CA MET A 105 4.17 -0.35 9.00
C MET A 105 5.36 -0.25 8.06
N ASP A 106 6.52 -0.69 8.53
CA ASP A 106 7.66 -0.88 7.64
C ASP A 106 7.41 -2.12 6.77
N ALA A 107 7.78 -2.02 5.49
CA ALA A 107 7.62 -3.10 4.53
C ALA A 107 8.80 -4.08 4.59
N GLU A 108 9.77 -3.85 5.48
CA GLU A 108 10.82 -4.80 5.85
C GLU A 108 10.22 -6.08 6.44
N ILE A 109 9.78 -6.95 5.55
CA ILE A 109 10.08 -8.36 5.68
C ILE A 109 11.02 -8.64 4.50
N PRO A 110 12.35 -8.55 4.70
CA PRO A 110 13.33 -8.83 3.66
C PRO A 110 12.94 -10.11 2.92
N LYS A 111 13.09 -10.16 1.58
CA LYS A 111 12.86 -11.40 0.79
C LYS A 111 13.54 -12.63 1.42
N ASN A 112 14.63 -12.41 2.15
CA ASN A 112 15.46 -13.42 2.82
C ASN A 112 15.04 -13.71 4.29
N ALA A 113 14.17 -12.89 4.87
CA ALA A 113 13.57 -13.04 6.21
C ALA A 113 12.14 -13.60 6.17
N ARG A 114 11.65 -14.03 4.99
CA ARG A 114 10.34 -14.66 4.76
C ARG A 114 10.13 -16.01 5.46
N GLY A 115 11.03 -16.42 6.36
CA GLY A 115 10.81 -17.56 7.25
C GLY A 115 9.62 -17.28 8.16
N GLY A 116 8.42 -17.70 7.74
CA GLY A 116 7.20 -17.67 8.55
C GLY A 116 6.25 -16.51 8.27
N HIS A 117 6.62 -15.50 7.48
CA HIS A 117 5.71 -14.41 7.09
C HIS A 117 5.09 -14.68 5.73
N ASP A 118 3.89 -15.27 5.73
CA ASP A 118 3.24 -15.87 4.56
C ASP A 118 1.99 -15.11 4.09
N VAL A 119 1.58 -14.05 4.79
CA VAL A 119 0.38 -13.27 4.48
C VAL A 119 0.54 -11.83 4.96
N ASN A 120 -0.16 -10.88 4.33
CA ASN A 120 -0.47 -9.58 4.95
C ASN A 120 -1.98 -9.53 5.15
N MET A 121 -2.46 -9.69 6.39
CA MET A 121 -3.88 -9.77 6.67
C MET A 121 -4.32 -8.60 7.57
N LEU A 122 -5.32 -7.85 7.13
CA LEU A 122 -5.99 -6.82 7.90
C LEU A 122 -7.32 -7.37 8.39
N TYR A 123 -7.45 -7.53 9.69
CA TYR A 123 -8.67 -7.93 10.35
C TYR A 123 -9.33 -6.70 10.99
N ILE A 124 -10.49 -6.31 10.49
CA ILE A 124 -11.25 -5.16 10.94
C ILE A 124 -12.21 -5.59 12.03
N LEU A 125 -12.12 -4.91 13.17
CA LEU A 125 -12.97 -5.15 14.32
C LEU A 125 -13.75 -3.88 14.63
N ARG A 126 -15.00 -4.06 15.04
CA ARG A 126 -15.89 -2.99 15.46
C ARG A 126 -16.06 -3.05 16.98
N GLU A 127 -15.93 -1.89 17.62
CA GLU A 127 -16.22 -1.71 19.04
C GLU A 127 -17.12 -0.49 19.18
N GLY A 128 -18.40 -0.74 19.46
CA GLY A 128 -19.44 0.29 19.41
C GLY A 128 -19.54 0.92 18.02
N ASP A 129 -19.37 2.24 17.98
CA ASP A 129 -19.40 3.03 16.74
C ASP A 129 -18.02 3.21 16.09
N HIS A 130 -16.96 2.64 16.66
CA HIS A 130 -15.60 2.77 16.15
C HIS A 130 -15.12 1.46 15.52
N VAL A 131 -14.11 1.56 14.66
CA VAL A 131 -13.41 0.39 14.13
C VAL A 131 -11.92 0.49 14.41
N TYR A 132 -11.26 -0.65 14.54
CA TYR A 132 -9.81 -0.74 14.61
C TYR A 132 -9.32 -1.94 13.81
N LEU A 133 -8.03 -1.96 13.50
CA LEU A 133 -7.40 -3.01 12.70
C LEU A 133 -6.47 -3.85 13.56
N LYS A 134 -6.49 -5.15 13.31
CA LYS A 134 -5.42 -6.07 13.66
C LYS A 134 -4.68 -6.47 12.40
N TYR A 135 -3.36 -6.34 12.42
CA TYR A 135 -2.50 -6.76 11.34
C TYR A 135 -1.79 -8.07 11.68
N TYR A 136 -1.92 -9.05 10.80
CA TYR A 136 -1.22 -10.33 10.89
C TYR A 136 -0.29 -10.49 9.69
N SER A 137 0.95 -10.85 9.98
CA SER A 137 1.95 -11.18 8.95
C SER A 137 2.09 -12.70 8.74
N ARG A 138 1.38 -13.52 9.53
CA ARG A 138 1.41 -14.99 9.49
C ARG A 138 0.00 -15.56 9.64
N ARG A 139 -0.37 -16.55 8.82
CA ARG A 139 -1.68 -17.23 8.96
C ARG A 139 -1.81 -17.98 10.29
N SER A 140 -0.72 -18.55 10.81
CA SER A 140 -0.71 -19.26 12.09
C SER A 140 -1.11 -18.39 13.28
N ASP A 141 -0.83 -17.09 13.19
CA ASP A 141 -1.04 -16.14 14.29
C ASP A 141 -2.51 -15.68 14.38
N VAL A 142 -3.26 -15.85 13.29
CA VAL A 142 -4.70 -15.55 13.22
C VAL A 142 -5.47 -16.48 14.16
N ALA A 143 -5.22 -17.80 14.09
CA ALA A 143 -5.89 -18.79 14.92
C ALA A 143 -5.57 -18.62 16.42
N ARG A 144 -4.42 -18.05 16.74
CA ARG A 144 -3.97 -17.74 18.11
C ARG A 144 -4.38 -16.35 18.57
N ASN A 145 -5.01 -15.56 17.70
CA ASN A 145 -5.32 -14.14 17.94
C ASN A 145 -4.11 -13.34 18.44
N ASN A 146 -2.94 -13.56 17.83
CA ASN A 146 -1.68 -12.91 18.18
C ASN A 146 -1.22 -11.96 17.06
N PRO A 147 -1.86 -10.79 16.89
CA PRO A 147 -1.52 -9.88 15.78
C PRO A 147 -0.12 -9.32 15.94
N LEU A 148 0.54 -9.04 14.81
CA LEU A 148 1.80 -8.31 14.80
C LEU A 148 1.60 -6.86 15.28
N ALA A 149 0.47 -6.26 14.93
CA ALA A 149 0.10 -4.93 15.38
C ALA A 149 -1.42 -4.79 15.54
N THR A 150 -1.84 -3.95 16.48
CA THR A 150 -3.23 -3.52 16.66
C THR A 150 -3.25 -2.00 16.65
N THR A 151 -4.17 -1.40 15.90
CA THR A 151 -4.30 0.06 15.81
C THR A 151 -5.16 0.61 16.92
N ASP A 152 -5.04 1.92 17.17
CA ASP A 152 -6.09 2.68 17.85
C ASP A 152 -7.42 2.58 17.07
N ALA A 153 -8.52 2.81 17.78
CA ALA A 153 -9.84 2.97 17.18
C ALA A 153 -9.92 4.24 16.32
N THR A 154 -10.79 4.21 15.31
CA THR A 154 -11.06 5.37 14.45
C THR A 154 -11.54 6.56 15.26
N LEU A 155 -11.06 7.74 14.89
CA LEU A 155 -11.44 9.00 15.51
C LEU A 155 -12.39 9.78 14.59
N PRO A 156 -13.29 10.61 15.14
CA PRO A 156 -13.96 11.64 14.35
C PRO A 156 -12.93 12.45 13.56
N GLN A 157 -13.26 12.78 12.32
CA GLN A 157 -12.34 13.41 11.39
C GLN A 157 -11.67 14.69 11.95
N GLU A 158 -12.43 15.54 12.64
CA GLU A 158 -11.89 16.77 13.26
C GLU A 158 -10.85 16.48 14.34
N GLU A 159 -11.09 15.46 15.17
CA GLU A 159 -10.17 15.05 16.24
C GLU A 159 -8.91 14.41 15.67
N TYR A 160 -9.06 13.58 14.64
CA TYR A 160 -7.95 13.01 13.90
C TYR A 160 -6.99 14.11 13.43
N PHE A 161 -7.52 15.18 12.81
CA PHE A 161 -6.65 16.27 12.33
C PHE A 161 -5.99 17.06 13.44
N LYS A 162 -6.69 17.30 14.56
CA LYS A 162 -6.07 17.94 15.72
C LYS A 162 -4.90 17.11 16.23
N LYS A 163 -5.10 15.79 16.38
CA LYS A 163 -4.08 14.85 16.87
C LYS A 163 -2.87 14.73 15.94
N TYR A 164 -3.07 14.68 14.63
CA TYR A 164 -2.00 14.44 13.65
C TYR A 164 -1.53 15.69 12.91
N SER A 165 -1.93 16.88 13.37
CA SER A 165 -1.59 18.17 12.76
C SER A 165 -0.08 18.41 12.60
N SER A 166 0.76 17.87 13.49
CA SER A 166 2.22 17.98 13.45
C SER A 166 2.95 16.91 12.61
N VAL A 167 2.25 15.82 12.25
CA VAL A 167 2.77 14.72 11.42
C VAL A 167 2.51 14.99 9.93
N ILE A 168 1.51 15.82 9.64
CA ILE A 168 1.14 16.26 8.30
C ILE A 168 2.00 17.50 7.97
N TYR A 169 2.90 17.35 7.00
CA TYR A 169 3.77 18.42 6.48
C TYR A 169 3.00 19.73 6.20
N GLU A 170 3.71 20.87 6.23
CA GLU A 170 3.21 22.27 6.12
C GLU A 170 2.27 22.59 4.93
N ASP A 171 1.94 21.65 4.04
CA ASP A 171 0.93 21.76 2.98
C ASP A 171 -0.41 21.07 3.37
N HIS A 172 -0.81 21.25 4.63
CA HIS A 172 -2.00 20.65 5.26
C HIS A 172 -3.22 20.54 4.33
N PRO A 173 -3.73 21.61 3.68
CA PRO A 173 -4.97 21.54 2.90
C PRO A 173 -4.89 20.68 1.62
N GLN A 174 -3.71 20.61 1.00
CA GLN A 174 -3.51 19.85 -0.24
C GLN A 174 -3.24 18.37 0.06
N HIS A 175 -2.54 18.07 1.15
CA HIS A 175 -2.38 16.71 1.63
C HIS A 175 -3.70 16.16 2.19
N LEU A 176 -4.48 17.00 2.89
CA LEU A 176 -5.87 16.71 3.29
C LEU A 176 -6.72 16.38 2.06
N LYS A 177 -6.76 17.27 1.07
CA LYS A 177 -7.49 17.01 -0.19
C LYS A 177 -7.00 15.74 -0.88
N LYS A 178 -5.69 15.44 -0.87
CA LYS A 178 -5.15 14.18 -1.39
C LYS A 178 -5.68 12.99 -0.60
N ILE A 179 -5.52 12.92 0.72
CA ILE A 179 -6.01 11.78 1.54
C ILE A 179 -7.51 11.54 1.27
N PHE A 180 -8.32 12.59 1.16
CA PHE A 180 -9.76 12.45 0.92
C PHE A 180 -10.17 12.18 -0.53
N ASP A 181 -9.48 12.78 -1.51
CA ASP A 181 -9.70 12.50 -2.94
C ASP A 181 -9.21 11.09 -3.31
N LEU A 182 -8.17 10.57 -2.62
CA LEU A 182 -7.64 9.22 -2.78
C LEU A 182 -8.64 8.12 -2.44
N TYR A 183 -9.73 8.42 -1.72
CA TYR A 183 -10.79 7.44 -1.44
C TYR A 183 -11.63 7.08 -2.68
N ILE A 184 -11.36 7.64 -3.86
CA ILE A 184 -12.05 7.26 -5.10
C ILE A 184 -11.15 6.32 -5.91
N PRO A 185 -11.56 5.06 -6.19
CA PRO A 185 -10.75 4.09 -6.93
C PRO A 185 -10.26 4.57 -8.32
N LYS A 186 -10.97 5.53 -8.93
CA LYS A 186 -10.60 6.14 -10.21
C LYS A 186 -9.37 7.07 -10.14
N LEU A 187 -8.90 7.40 -8.95
CA LEU A 187 -7.78 8.32 -8.71
C LEU A 187 -6.49 7.60 -8.27
N GLN A 188 -6.44 6.26 -8.42
CA GLN A 188 -5.19 5.51 -8.31
C GLN A 188 -4.15 6.16 -9.22
N SER A 189 -3.17 6.81 -8.61
CA SER A 189 -2.17 7.59 -9.32
C SER A 189 -0.80 7.18 -8.84
N TYR A 190 0.09 6.99 -9.81
CA TYR A 190 1.51 6.90 -9.54
C TYR A 190 2.02 8.33 -9.57
N GLN A 191 2.43 8.84 -8.42
CA GLN A 191 3.15 10.10 -8.39
C GLN A 191 4.59 9.76 -8.04
N LEU A 192 5.51 10.02 -8.95
CA LEU A 192 6.86 10.38 -8.52
C LEU A 192 6.65 11.64 -7.68
N TYR A 193 6.67 11.52 -6.35
CA TYR A 193 6.62 12.72 -5.52
C TYR A 193 7.76 13.62 -6.02
N PRO A 194 7.57 14.93 -6.11
CA PRO A 194 8.69 15.87 -6.20
C PRO A 194 9.47 15.91 -4.87
N TYR A 195 9.61 14.78 -4.18
CA TYR A 195 10.59 14.56 -3.12
C TYR A 195 12.00 14.70 -3.68
N GLU A 196 12.24 14.68 -5.00
CA GLU A 196 13.51 15.13 -5.55
C GLU A 196 13.76 16.58 -5.12
N LYS A 197 12.82 17.51 -5.34
CA LYS A 197 12.96 18.90 -4.89
C LYS A 197 12.88 19.03 -3.37
N LEU A 198 11.94 18.36 -2.72
CA LEU A 198 11.73 18.46 -1.26
C LEU A 198 12.89 17.84 -0.47
N ASN A 199 13.44 16.71 -0.91
CA ASN A 199 14.66 16.11 -0.35
C ASN A 199 15.90 16.86 -0.79
N MET A 200 15.98 17.43 -2.00
CA MET A 200 17.08 18.34 -2.34
C MET A 200 17.07 19.57 -1.42
N ASP A 201 15.89 20.13 -1.15
CA ASP A 201 15.74 21.31 -0.31
C ASP A 201 15.92 20.98 1.19
N TYR A 202 15.46 19.81 1.65
CA TYR A 202 15.77 19.29 2.98
C TYR A 202 17.27 18.97 3.12
N TYR A 203 17.84 18.25 2.16
CA TYR A 203 19.26 17.90 2.12
C TYR A 203 20.10 19.16 2.15
N LYS A 204 19.79 20.20 1.36
CA LYS A 204 20.47 21.52 1.42
C LYS A 204 20.50 22.11 2.83
N LYS A 205 19.42 21.95 3.62
CA LYS A 205 19.29 22.46 5.00
C LYS A 205 20.11 21.67 6.03
N LEU A 206 20.50 20.43 5.73
CA LEU A 206 21.30 19.60 6.63
C LEU A 206 22.72 20.15 6.80
N SER A 207 23.34 19.84 7.94
CA SER A 207 24.77 20.07 8.11
C SER A 207 25.60 19.17 7.18
N LEU A 208 26.85 19.57 6.87
CA LEU A 208 27.75 18.75 6.07
C LEU A 208 27.94 17.35 6.69
N GLU A 209 28.03 17.24 8.02
CA GLU A 209 28.21 15.95 8.70
C GLU A 209 26.99 15.03 8.56
N GLU A 210 25.77 15.58 8.50
CA GLU A 210 24.57 14.80 8.22
C GLU A 210 24.50 14.40 6.74
N LYS A 211 24.87 15.31 5.84
CA LYS A 211 24.92 15.06 4.39
C LYS A 211 25.88 13.92 4.03
N LYS A 212 27.05 13.82 4.70
CA LYS A 212 28.04 12.74 4.52
C LYS A 212 27.52 11.35 4.87
N LYS A 213 26.52 11.25 5.75
CA LYS A 213 25.92 9.97 6.15
C LYS A 213 25.00 9.41 5.07
N ILE A 214 24.38 10.30 4.29
CA ILE A 214 23.42 9.96 3.25
C ILE A 214 24.16 9.70 1.93
N ALA A 215 23.98 8.52 1.34
CA ALA A 215 24.52 8.21 0.01
C ALA A 215 23.68 8.92 -1.06
N MET A 216 24.26 9.89 -1.75
CA MET A 216 23.58 10.68 -2.77
C MET A 216 24.34 10.60 -4.10
N PRO A 217 23.71 10.15 -5.20
CA PRO A 217 24.44 10.01 -6.46
C PRO A 217 24.92 11.34 -7.04
N GLU A 218 26.11 11.32 -7.66
CA GLU A 218 26.77 12.48 -8.25
C GLU A 218 25.85 13.33 -9.14
N GLN A 219 25.00 12.71 -9.96
CA GLN A 219 24.11 13.42 -10.87
C GLN A 219 23.10 14.34 -10.17
N TYR A 220 22.75 14.08 -8.91
CA TYR A 220 21.85 14.94 -8.13
C TYR A 220 22.60 15.98 -7.34
N LEU A 221 23.75 15.63 -6.76
CA LEU A 221 24.64 16.59 -6.11
C LEU A 221 24.95 17.77 -7.05
N ARG A 222 25.22 17.47 -8.33
CA ARG A 222 25.44 18.47 -9.38
C ARG A 222 24.23 19.35 -9.69
N LYS A 223 23.01 18.91 -9.39
CA LYS A 223 21.76 19.69 -9.57
C LYS A 223 21.40 20.55 -8.36
N MET A 224 22.04 20.37 -7.20
CA MET A 224 21.61 21.00 -5.93
C MET A 224 22.11 22.42 -5.70
N ASN A 225 22.94 22.98 -6.58
CA ASN A 225 23.51 24.33 -6.41
C ASN A 225 24.11 24.56 -5.00
N LEU A 226 24.83 23.56 -4.48
CA LEU A 226 25.51 23.61 -3.18
C LEU A 226 26.77 24.48 -3.24
N PRO A 227 27.26 25.01 -2.10
CA PRO A 227 28.57 25.64 -2.04
C PRO A 227 29.66 24.72 -2.62
N LYS A 228 30.61 25.31 -3.36
CA LYS A 228 31.59 24.54 -4.15
C LYS A 228 32.43 23.58 -3.30
N ASP A 229 32.85 24.03 -2.12
CA ASP A 229 33.66 23.23 -1.19
C ASP A 229 32.87 22.07 -0.60
N GLU A 230 31.60 22.31 -0.25
CA GLU A 230 30.67 21.29 0.21
C GLU A 230 30.41 20.23 -0.88
N LEU A 231 30.14 20.68 -2.10
CA LEU A 231 29.88 19.83 -3.25
C LEU A 231 31.07 18.92 -3.57
N ASN A 232 32.30 19.43 -3.52
CA ASN A 232 33.50 18.64 -3.79
C ASN A 232 33.68 17.49 -2.78
N ILE A 233 33.48 17.76 -1.49
CA ILE A 233 33.55 16.74 -0.44
C ILE A 233 32.50 15.64 -0.65
N LEU A 234 31.26 16.03 -0.97
CA LEU A 234 30.16 15.06 -1.18
C LEU A 234 30.36 14.24 -2.46
N LEU A 235 30.90 14.84 -3.53
CA LEU A 235 31.24 14.13 -4.78
C LEU A 235 32.36 13.11 -4.57
N GLU A 236 33.36 13.43 -3.76
CA GLU A 236 34.45 12.50 -3.43
C GLU A 236 33.91 11.28 -2.66
N ILE A 237 33.02 11.51 -1.69
CA ILE A 237 32.36 10.43 -0.93
C ILE A 237 31.47 9.59 -1.85
N SER A 238 30.73 10.20 -2.78
CA SER A 238 29.87 9.49 -3.72
C SER A 238 30.66 8.63 -4.71
N LYS A 239 31.92 8.92 -5.00
CA LYS A 239 32.78 8.10 -5.88
C LYS A 239 33.40 6.90 -5.17
N ASN A 240 33.52 6.98 -3.85
CA ASN A 240 34.16 5.98 -3.01
C ASN A 240 33.17 5.01 -2.33
N ARG A 241 31.88 5.09 -2.68
CA ARG A 241 30.82 4.16 -2.27
C ARG A 241 30.24 3.48 -3.50
#